data_AF-A0A540LWQ2-F1
#
_entry.id   AF-A0A540LWQ2-F1
#
_cell.length_a   1.000
_cell.length_b   1.000
_cell.length_c   1.000
_cell.angle_alpha   90.00
_cell.angle_beta   90.00
_cell.angle_gamma   90.00
#
_symmetry.space_group_name_H-M   'P 1'
#
loop_
_entity.id
_entity.type
_entity.pdbx_description
1 polymer ?
#
loop_
_entity_poly.entity_id
_entity_poly.type
_entity_poly.pdbx_seq_one_letter_code
_entity_poly.pdbx_strand_id
1 'polypeptide(L)'
;MEVTSNKHVILRDYVTGFPKESDMQLVTAAASKLKLPEGSTGVLVKNLYVSCDPYMRGRMTKREPGGSYVPSFVRGSPITGYGVAKVLESGDPMFKEGDFVWGMTGRVGRI
;
A
#
# COMPACT_ATOMS: atom_id res chain seq x y z
N MET A 1 -23.51 -3.71 -0.18
CA MET A 1 -22.13 -3.26 -0.42
C MET A 1 -21.73 -2.38 0.75
N GLU A 2 -20.70 -2.79 1.49
CA GLU A 2 -20.27 -2.15 2.72
C GLU A 2 -19.45 -0.88 2.39
N VAL A 3 -19.86 0.24 2.96
CA VAL A 3 -19.07 1.49 2.94
C VAL A 3 -18.23 1.48 4.20
N THR A 4 -16.91 1.43 4.05
CA THR A 4 -16.01 1.33 5.19
C THR A 4 -14.91 2.37 5.14
N SER A 5 -14.45 2.80 6.30
CA SER A 5 -13.28 3.67 6.42
C SER A 5 -12.00 2.87 6.19
N ASN A 6 -11.01 3.47 5.52
CA ASN A 6 -9.73 2.82 5.27
C ASN A 6 -8.59 3.60 5.92
N LYS A 7 -7.94 2.99 6.92
CA LYS A 7 -6.78 3.58 7.61
C LYS A 7 -5.50 3.25 6.86
N HIS A 8 -4.62 4.23 6.72
CA HIS A 8 -3.31 4.04 6.11
C HIS A 8 -2.25 4.91 6.77
N VAL A 9 -1.01 4.45 6.76
CA VAL A 9 0.14 5.22 7.23
C VAL A 9 0.80 5.87 6.02
N ILE A 10 0.93 7.19 6.03
CA ILE A 10 1.59 7.96 4.98
C ILE A 10 3.00 8.38 5.40
N LEU A 11 3.86 8.63 4.41
CA LEU A 11 5.10 9.38 4.60
C LEU A 11 4.79 10.88 4.51
N ARG A 12 5.02 11.64 5.59
CA ARG A 12 4.72 13.09 5.63
C ARG A 12 5.68 13.90 4.75
N ASP A 13 6.97 13.59 4.85
CA ASP A 13 8.01 14.20 4.03
C ASP A 13 9.21 13.25 3.91
N TYR A 14 10.16 13.58 3.03
CA TYR A 14 11.37 12.78 2.86
C TYR A 14 12.29 12.84 4.08
N VAL A 15 12.94 11.72 4.37
CA VAL A 15 13.77 11.54 5.56
C VAL A 15 15.26 11.63 5.24
N THR A 16 15.95 12.42 6.05
CA THR A 16 17.42 12.48 6.14
C THR A 16 17.87 11.86 7.47
N GLY A 17 18.90 11.01 7.46
CA GLY A 17 19.35 10.32 8.67
C GLY A 17 18.39 9.21 9.13
N PHE A 18 18.25 9.02 10.44
CA PHE A 18 17.36 8.01 11.00
C PHE A 18 15.89 8.45 10.96
N PRO A 19 14.96 7.55 10.58
CA PRO A 19 13.54 7.86 10.57
C PRO A 19 13.01 7.99 11.99
N LYS A 20 12.05 8.89 12.18
CA LYS A 20 11.30 9.09 13.41
C LYS A 20 9.84 8.75 13.18
N GLU A 21 9.11 8.44 14.25
CA GLU A 21 7.66 8.23 14.17
C GLU A 21 6.93 9.45 13.58
N SER A 22 7.42 10.66 13.88
CA SER A 22 6.90 11.93 13.35
C SER A 22 7.02 12.09 11.84
N ASP A 23 7.85 11.28 11.16
CA ASP A 23 7.97 11.31 9.69
C ASP A 23 6.79 10.57 9.03
N MET A 24 6.06 9.78 9.81
CA MET A 24 4.90 9.02 9.38
C MET A 24 3.63 9.58 10.02
N GLN A 25 2.50 9.35 9.39
CA GLN A 25 1.21 9.77 9.93
C GLN A 25 0.13 8.74 9.64
N LEU A 26 -0.65 8.38 10.66
CA LEU A 26 -1.88 7.62 10.49
C LEU A 26 -2.98 8.55 9.97
N VAL A 27 -3.53 8.19 8.81
CA VAL A 27 -4.63 8.91 8.16
C VAL A 27 -5.79 7.93 7.94
N THR A 28 -7.01 8.43 8.06
CA THR A 28 -8.21 7.68 7.73
C THR A 28 -8.80 8.26 6.46
N ALA A 29 -8.83 7.48 5.38
CA ALA A 29 -9.51 7.85 4.15
C ALA A 29 -11.01 7.96 4.39
N ALA A 30 -11.66 8.84 3.61
CA ALA A 30 -13.11 8.89 3.55
C ALA A 30 -13.68 7.50 3.24
N ALA A 31 -14.81 7.18 3.87
CA ALA A 31 -15.42 5.89 3.70
C ALA A 31 -15.83 5.70 2.23
N SER A 32 -15.40 4.59 1.63
CA SER A 32 -15.66 4.29 0.22
C SER A 32 -16.25 2.89 0.08
N LYS A 33 -16.88 2.65 -1.07
CA LYS A 33 -17.36 1.32 -1.42
C LYS A 33 -16.15 0.43 -1.70
N LEU A 34 -16.10 -0.72 -1.06
CA LEU A 34 -15.13 -1.77 -1.38
C LEU A 34 -15.55 -2.44 -2.69
N LYS A 35 -15.16 -1.84 -3.81
CA LYS A 35 -15.44 -2.39 -5.14
C LYS A 35 -14.30 -2.07 -6.11
N LEU A 36 -13.89 -3.05 -6.90
CA LEU A 36 -13.01 -2.81 -8.04
C LEU A 36 -13.73 -1.93 -9.08
N PRO A 37 -12.99 -1.02 -9.74
CA PRO A 37 -13.50 -0.33 -10.92
C PRO A 37 -13.96 -1.35 -11.97
N GLU A 38 -15.05 -1.04 -12.68
CA GLU A 38 -15.57 -1.91 -13.73
C GLU A 38 -14.51 -2.13 -14.83
N GLY A 39 -14.34 -3.38 -15.26
CA GLY A 39 -13.30 -3.76 -16.24
C GLY A 39 -11.87 -3.76 -15.69
N SER A 40 -11.65 -3.55 -14.39
CA SER A 40 -10.32 -3.67 -13.78
C SER A 40 -9.85 -5.12 -13.81
N THR A 41 -8.58 -5.34 -14.17
CA THR A 41 -7.89 -6.63 -14.02
C THR A 41 -7.11 -6.74 -12.72
N GLY A 42 -7.33 -5.81 -11.78
CA GLY A 42 -6.63 -5.78 -10.50
C GLY A 42 -7.28 -6.69 -9.45
N VAL A 43 -6.68 -6.72 -8.28
CA VAL A 43 -7.21 -7.45 -7.11
C VAL A 43 -7.42 -6.47 -5.96
N LEU A 44 -8.64 -6.45 -5.41
CA LEU A 44 -8.96 -5.74 -4.17
C LEU A 44 -8.73 -6.68 -3.00
N VAL A 45 -7.94 -6.22 -2.03
CA VAL A 45 -7.57 -7.05 -0.88
C VAL A 45 -7.77 -6.35 0.46
N LYS A 46 -7.90 -7.16 1.51
CA LYS A 46 -7.79 -6.77 2.91
C LYS A 46 -6.42 -7.17 3.43
N ASN A 47 -5.57 -6.19 3.74
CA ASN A 47 -4.26 -6.45 4.35
C ASN A 47 -4.43 -7.03 5.77
N LEU A 48 -3.67 -8.08 6.06
CA LEU A 48 -3.68 -8.78 7.34
C LEU A 48 -2.36 -8.58 8.08
N TYR A 49 -1.24 -8.67 7.35
CA TYR A 49 0.10 -8.52 7.89
C TYR A 49 0.94 -7.63 6.96
N VAL A 50 1.85 -6.86 7.56
CA VAL A 50 2.81 -6.01 6.85
C VAL A 50 4.21 -6.31 7.36
N SER A 51 5.19 -6.36 6.44
CA SER A 51 6.60 -6.53 6.77
C SER A 51 7.25 -5.18 7.02
N CYS A 52 8.14 -5.12 8.01
CA CYS A 52 9.00 -3.98 8.30
C CYS A 52 10.43 -4.31 7.89
N ASP A 53 10.76 -4.07 6.62
CA ASP A 53 12.06 -4.46 6.07
C ASP A 53 13.05 -3.27 6.01
N PRO A 54 14.36 -3.48 6.30
CA PRO A 54 15.35 -2.40 6.29
C PRO A 54 15.42 -1.59 4.99
N TYR A 55 15.13 -2.20 3.82
CA TYR A 55 15.17 -1.51 2.53
C TYR A 55 14.16 -0.36 2.43
N MET A 56 13.08 -0.41 3.22
CA MET A 56 12.04 0.62 3.23
C MET A 56 12.62 1.98 3.62
N ARG A 57 13.65 2.03 4.47
CA ARG A 57 14.34 3.29 4.81
C ARG A 57 14.91 3.95 3.56
N GLY A 58 15.54 3.19 2.66
CA GLY A 58 16.10 3.74 1.43
C GLY A 58 15.06 4.47 0.56
N ARG A 59 13.80 4.00 0.61
CA ARG A 59 12.66 4.57 -0.11
C ARG A 59 12.11 5.84 0.54
N MET A 60 12.44 6.14 1.79
CA MET A 60 12.04 7.39 2.46
C MET A 60 12.87 8.60 2.02
N THR A 61 13.95 8.40 1.25
CA THR A 61 14.76 9.50 0.68
C THR A 61 14.39 9.73 -0.77
N LYS A 62 14.16 10.99 -1.16
CA LYS A 62 13.90 11.34 -2.57
C LYS A 62 15.12 11.05 -3.43
N ARG A 63 14.93 10.23 -4.46
CA ARG A 63 15.93 9.95 -5.50
C ARG A 63 15.29 10.16 -6.87
N GLU A 64 16.13 10.52 -7.84
CA GLU A 64 15.71 10.56 -9.24
C GLU A 64 15.25 9.17 -9.71
N PRO A 65 14.27 9.10 -10.64
CA PRO A 65 13.85 7.84 -11.23
C PRO A 65 15.05 7.06 -11.80
N GLY A 66 15.15 5.77 -11.49
CA GLY A 66 16.28 4.92 -11.88
C GLY A 66 17.50 4.98 -10.94
N GLY A 67 17.53 5.90 -9.97
CA GLY A 67 18.60 5.99 -8.96
C GLY A 67 18.56 4.89 -7.87
N SER A 68 17.63 3.94 -7.97
CA SER A 68 17.52 2.77 -7.10
C SER A 68 16.73 1.67 -7.81
N TYR A 69 16.95 0.41 -7.40
CA TYR A 69 16.20 -0.75 -7.88
C TYR A 69 14.72 -0.72 -7.47
N VAL A 70 14.35 0.12 -6.51
CA VAL A 70 12.97 0.35 -6.08
C VAL A 70 12.69 1.85 -5.95
N PRO A 71 11.55 2.36 -6.47
CA PRO A 71 11.23 3.78 -6.37
C PRO A 71 11.08 4.28 -4.93
N SER A 72 11.41 5.55 -4.74
CA SER A 72 11.13 6.30 -3.51
C SER A 72 9.63 6.29 -3.21
N PHE A 73 9.28 6.39 -1.93
CA PHE A 73 7.90 6.65 -1.52
C PHE A 73 7.43 8.01 -2.03
N VAL A 74 6.14 8.11 -2.31
CA VAL A 74 5.51 9.37 -2.69
C VAL A 74 5.04 10.07 -1.42
N ARG A 75 5.50 11.30 -1.22
CA ARG A 75 5.07 12.15 -0.11
C ARG A 75 3.54 12.26 -0.06
N GLY A 76 2.96 12.14 1.13
CA GLY A 76 1.51 12.21 1.35
C GLY A 76 0.74 10.99 0.89
N SER A 77 1.40 9.98 0.31
CA SER A 77 0.78 8.72 -0.09
C SER A 77 1.03 7.63 0.95
N PRO A 78 0.19 6.58 0.98
CA PRO A 78 0.42 5.42 1.81
C PRO A 78 1.80 4.78 1.56
N ILE A 79 2.43 4.35 2.65
CA ILE A 79 3.66 3.56 2.59
C ILE A 79 3.33 2.19 2.00
N THR A 80 4.17 1.75 1.07
CA THR A 80 4.05 0.44 0.41
C THR A 80 5.16 -0.49 0.86
N GLY A 81 4.86 -1.78 1.00
CA GLY A 81 5.82 -2.77 1.44
C GLY A 81 5.29 -4.18 1.20
N TYR A 82 6.07 -5.19 1.57
CA TYR A 82 5.58 -6.57 1.51
C TYR A 82 4.53 -6.81 2.59
N GLY A 83 3.55 -7.65 2.29
CA GLY A 83 2.53 -8.05 3.24
C GLY A 83 1.76 -9.28 2.77
N VAL A 84 0.88 -9.74 3.65
CA VAL A 84 -0.07 -10.81 3.38
C VAL A 84 -1.48 -10.23 3.45
N ALA A 85 -2.31 -10.58 2.47
CA ALA A 85 -3.65 -10.04 2.33
C ALA A 85 -4.65 -11.12 1.91
N LYS A 86 -5.93 -10.87 2.20
CA LYS A 86 -7.05 -11.69 1.75
C LYS A 86 -7.76 -11.01 0.59
N VAL A 87 -8.03 -11.73 -0.49
CA VAL A 87 -8.77 -11.22 -1.65
C VAL A 87 -10.23 -10.97 -1.29
N LEU A 88 -10.73 -9.77 -1.60
CA LEU A 88 -12.12 -9.35 -1.44
C LEU A 88 -12.87 -9.31 -2.78
N GLU A 89 -12.19 -8.94 -3.86
CA GLU A 89 -12.73 -8.95 -5.22
C GLU A 89 -11.54 -9.09 -6.19
N SER A 90 -11.73 -9.78 -7.30
CA SER A 90 -10.69 -9.97 -8.31
C SER A 90 -11.25 -9.80 -9.71
N GLY A 91 -10.56 -9.02 -10.54
CA GLY A 91 -10.73 -9.03 -11.98
C GLY A 91 -9.73 -9.90 -12.73
N ASP A 92 -8.80 -10.54 -12.01
CA ASP A 92 -7.82 -11.48 -12.55
C ASP A 92 -8.30 -12.92 -12.29
N PRO A 93 -8.44 -13.77 -13.33
CA PRO A 93 -8.91 -15.15 -13.19
C PRO A 93 -8.00 -16.06 -12.34
N MET A 94 -6.75 -15.66 -12.10
CA MET A 94 -5.82 -16.41 -11.25
C MET A 94 -6.13 -16.30 -9.76
N PHE A 95 -6.89 -15.28 -9.35
CA PHE A 95 -7.21 -15.01 -7.94
C PHE A 95 -8.72 -15.00 -7.72
N LYS A 96 -9.16 -15.60 -6.61
CA LYS A 96 -10.57 -15.70 -6.24
C LYS A 96 -10.81 -15.03 -4.90
N GLU A 97 -12.03 -14.54 -4.69
CA GLU A 97 -12.44 -14.03 -3.39
C GLU A 97 -12.19 -15.08 -2.30
N GLY A 98 -11.56 -14.66 -1.21
CA GLY A 98 -11.19 -15.55 -0.12
C GLY A 98 -9.73 -16.02 -0.12
N ASP A 99 -9.04 -15.97 -1.26
CA ASP A 99 -7.65 -16.39 -1.38
C ASP A 99 -6.72 -15.55 -0.49
N PHE A 100 -5.65 -16.17 -0.01
CA PHE A 100 -4.56 -15.48 0.68
C PHE A 100 -3.39 -15.27 -0.27
N VAL A 101 -2.96 -14.03 -0.41
CA VAL A 101 -1.89 -13.61 -1.30
C VAL A 101 -0.80 -12.87 -0.52
N TRP A 102 0.43 -12.89 -1.04
CA TRP A 102 1.52 -12.10 -0.51
C TRP A 102 2.23 -11.34 -1.63
N GLY A 103 2.78 -10.17 -1.31
CA GLY A 103 3.44 -9.33 -2.29
C GLY A 103 3.51 -7.87 -1.85
N MET A 104 3.82 -6.98 -2.79
CA MET A 104 3.82 -5.54 -2.55
C MET A 104 2.38 -5.06 -2.35
N THR A 105 2.08 -4.52 -1.17
CA THR A 105 0.79 -3.96 -0.79
C THR A 105 0.92 -2.51 -0.30
N GLY A 106 -0.19 -1.93 0.16
CA GLY A 106 -0.26 -0.57 0.70
C GLY A 106 -0.65 0.48 -0.34
N ARG A 107 -1.10 0.07 -1.53
CA ARG A 107 -1.63 1.00 -2.55
C ARG A 107 -3.14 1.11 -2.41
N VAL A 108 -3.67 2.31 -2.65
CA VAL A 108 -5.12 2.49 -2.81
C VAL A 108 -5.49 2.00 -4.21
N GLY A 109 -6.21 0.88 -4.28
CA GLY A 109 -6.90 0.44 -5.50
C GLY A 109 -6.16 -0.52 -6.44
N ARG A 110 -4.97 -1.04 -6.12
CA ARG A 110 -4.30 -2.12 -6.87
C ARG A 110 -3.34 -2.95 -6.01
N ILE A 111 -3.50 -4.27 -6.01
CA ILE A 111 -2.35 -5.18 -6.16
C ILE A 111 -2.22 -5.50 -7.64
#